data_AF-A0A9D6END5-F1
#
_entry.id   AF-A0A9D6END5-F1
#
_cell.length_a   1.000
_cell.length_b   1.000
_cell.length_c   1.000
_cell.angle_alpha   90.00
_cell.angle_beta   90.00
_cell.angle_gamma   90.00
#
_symmetry.space_group_name_H-M   'P 1'
#
loop_
_entity.id
_entity.type
_entity.pdbx_description
1 polymer ?
#
loop_
_entity_poly.entity_id
_entity_poly.type
_entity_poly.pdbx_seq_one_letter_code
_entity_poly.pdbx_strand_id
1 'polypeptide(L)'
;MTDLIPASKCPRCGRVVAPPIPFCPDHPAAMEPVSIDGYGEVVSFTTLHSPPAGFRSPLHLALVALDGGARLFCHGAETKGIRVGSRVAVEEVGQVYYFSHLGVLDRARLFWRRAGDRGETVAAIVKSAVKRVWRRGGDQDT
;
A
#
# COMPACT_ATOMS: atom_id res chain seq x y z
N MET A 1 8.16 -0.19 8.35
CA MET A 1 7.55 -1.41 8.90
C MET A 1 6.26 -1.60 8.13
N THR A 2 5.94 -2.80 7.66
CA THR A 2 4.66 -3.04 6.98
C THR A 2 3.68 -3.48 8.04
N ASP A 3 2.78 -2.59 8.44
CA ASP A 3 1.77 -2.94 9.42
C ASP A 3 0.70 -3.81 8.74
N LEU A 4 0.44 -4.95 9.38
CA LEU A 4 -0.59 -5.88 8.94
C LEU A 4 -1.93 -5.41 9.49
N ILE A 5 -2.89 -5.26 8.60
CA ILE A 5 -4.25 -4.87 8.94
C ILE A 5 -5.09 -6.13 9.13
N PRO A 6 -5.70 -6.33 10.32
CA PRO A 6 -6.63 -7.42 10.53
C PRO A 6 -7.88 -7.22 9.69
N ALA A 7 -8.31 -8.30 9.04
CA ALA A 7 -9.45 -8.33 8.15
C ALA A 7 -10.14 -9.70 8.26
N SER A 8 -11.28 -9.85 7.58
CA SER A 8 -11.90 -11.15 7.40
C SER A 8 -12.22 -11.40 5.94
N LYS A 9 -12.15 -12.67 5.52
CA LYS A 9 -12.40 -13.11 4.15
C LYS A 9 -13.55 -14.10 4.11
N CYS A 10 -14.46 -13.92 3.16
CA CYS A 10 -15.52 -14.88 2.92
C CYS A 10 -14.96 -16.11 2.20
N PRO A 11 -15.10 -17.34 2.74
CA PRO A 11 -14.66 -18.55 2.05
C PRO A 11 -15.49 -18.84 0.79
N ARG A 12 -16.72 -18.32 0.70
CA ARG A 12 -17.63 -18.54 -0.43
C ARG A 12 -17.37 -17.63 -1.63
N CYS A 13 -17.26 -16.32 -1.42
CA CYS A 13 -17.12 -15.35 -2.52
C CYS A 13 -15.76 -14.65 -2.56
N GLY A 14 -14.87 -14.92 -1.60
CA GLY A 14 -13.54 -14.34 -1.55
C GLY A 14 -13.50 -12.87 -1.14
N ARG A 15 -14.63 -12.22 -0.84
CA ARG A 15 -14.68 -10.82 -0.39
C ARG A 15 -13.84 -10.65 0.89
N VAL A 16 -12.96 -9.66 0.89
CA VAL A 16 -12.17 -9.25 2.06
C VAL A 16 -12.76 -7.96 2.64
N VAL A 17 -12.94 -7.92 3.96
CA VAL A 17 -13.50 -6.78 4.69
C VAL A 17 -12.59 -6.43 5.86
N ALA A 18 -12.33 -5.14 6.03
CA ALA A 18 -11.67 -4.57 7.19
C ALA A 18 -12.53 -3.40 7.71
N PRO A 19 -12.75 -3.24 9.03
CA PRO A 19 -12.36 -4.14 10.12
C PRO A 19 -12.97 -5.55 10.00
N PRO A 20 -12.44 -6.57 10.69
CA PRO A 20 -12.94 -7.93 10.59
C PRO A 20 -14.38 -8.03 11.11
N ILE A 21 -15.24 -8.66 10.33
CA ILE A 21 -16.64 -8.95 10.69
C ILE A 21 -16.89 -10.47 10.71
N PRO A 22 -17.82 -10.98 11.54
CA PRO A 22 -18.04 -12.42 11.70
C PRO A 22 -18.83 -13.07 10.55
N PHE A 23 -19.66 -12.32 9.82
CA PHE A 23 -20.52 -12.84 8.76
C PHE A 23 -20.37 -12.05 7.46
N CYS A 24 -20.48 -12.75 6.32
CA CYS A 24 -20.41 -12.11 5.01
C CYS A 24 -21.66 -11.24 4.78
N PRO A 25 -21.52 -10.01 4.26
CA PRO A 25 -22.66 -9.14 3.98
C PRO A 25 -23.53 -9.66 2.82
N ASP A 26 -22.98 -10.47 1.93
CA ASP A 26 -23.67 -10.94 0.71
C ASP A 26 -24.17 -12.39 0.84
N HIS A 27 -23.66 -13.17 1.81
CA HIS A 27 -23.91 -14.60 1.90
C HIS A 27 -24.06 -15.04 3.36
N PRO A 28 -24.90 -16.06 3.67
CA PRO A 28 -24.99 -16.64 5.00
C PRO A 28 -23.79 -17.57 5.29
N ALA A 29 -22.59 -16.98 5.34
CA ALA A 29 -21.33 -17.68 5.58
C ALA A 29 -20.54 -16.95 6.66
N ALA A 30 -19.95 -17.72 7.59
CA ALA A 30 -18.98 -17.21 8.54
C ALA A 30 -17.72 -16.74 7.80
N MET A 31 -17.16 -15.62 8.23
CA MET A 31 -15.93 -15.08 7.65
C MET A 31 -14.72 -15.66 8.38
N GLU A 32 -13.63 -15.89 7.64
CA GLU A 32 -12.37 -16.38 8.18
C GLU A 32 -11.43 -15.20 8.46
N PRO A 33 -10.74 -15.17 9.61
CA PRO A 33 -9.80 -14.10 9.92
C PRO A 33 -8.58 -14.16 9.00
N VAL A 34 -8.16 -13.01 8.48
CA VAL A 34 -6.98 -12.85 7.63
C VAL A 34 -6.24 -11.57 8.01
N SER A 35 -4.97 -11.48 7.63
CA SER A 35 -4.18 -10.25 7.73
C SER A 35 -3.75 -9.81 6.34
N ILE A 36 -3.92 -8.53 6.04
CA ILE A 36 -3.55 -7.94 4.75
C ILE A 36 -2.53 -6.83 4.93
N ASP A 37 -1.70 -6.59 3.92
CA ASP A 37 -0.74 -5.50 3.95
C ASP A 37 -1.46 -4.13 4.05
N GLY A 38 -0.97 -3.25 4.91
CA GLY A 38 -1.43 -1.86 5.06
C GLY A 38 -1.04 -0.95 3.89
N TYR A 39 -0.95 -1.44 2.66
CA TYR A 39 -0.69 -0.59 1.49
C TYR A 39 -1.92 -0.48 0.62
N GLY A 40 -2.16 0.72 0.09
CA GLY A 40 -3.32 0.95 -0.75
C GLY A 40 -3.25 2.22 -1.55
N GLU A 41 -4.40 2.59 -2.08
CA GLU A 41 -4.62 3.73 -2.93
C GLU A 41 -5.84 4.54 -2.47
N VAL A 42 -5.70 5.86 -2.48
CA VAL A 42 -6.80 6.78 -2.15
C VAL A 42 -7.85 6.73 -3.26
N VAL A 43 -9.04 6.24 -2.93
CA VAL A 43 -10.20 6.19 -3.84
C VAL A 43 -10.94 7.53 -3.86
N SER A 44 -11.13 8.12 -2.67
CA SER A 44 -11.73 9.44 -2.50
C SER A 44 -11.20 10.06 -1.22
N PHE A 45 -11.23 11.39 -1.13
CA PHE A 45 -10.83 12.10 0.07
C PHE A 45 -11.63 13.38 0.25
N THR A 46 -11.66 13.87 1.48
CA THR A 46 -12.20 15.18 1.83
C THR A 46 -11.27 15.88 2.81
N THR A 47 -11.35 17.20 2.86
CA THR A 47 -10.57 18.03 3.78
C THR A 47 -11.51 18.81 4.68
N LEU A 48 -11.47 18.50 5.97
CA LEU A 48 -12.18 19.22 7.00
C LEU A 48 -11.33 20.42 7.45
N HIS A 49 -11.70 21.61 6.98
CA HIS A 49 -11.07 22.87 7.38
C HIS A 49 -11.51 23.37 8.77
N SER A 50 -12.63 22.87 9.29
CA SER A 50 -13.12 23.15 10.64
C SER A 50 -13.49 21.83 11.32
N PRO A 51 -12.51 21.07 11.84
CA PRO A 51 -12.77 19.80 12.50
C PRO A 51 -13.26 20.02 13.94
N PRO A 52 -13.91 19.01 14.55
CA PRO A 52 -14.35 19.09 15.95
C PRO A 52 -13.16 19.23 16.90
N ALA A 53 -13.44 19.66 18.14
CA ALA A 53 -12.42 19.82 19.18
C ALA A 53 -11.61 18.53 19.38
N GLY A 54 -10.29 18.68 19.56
CA GLY A 54 -9.34 17.57 19.68
C GLY A 54 -8.65 17.17 18.38
N PHE A 55 -9.12 17.66 17.22
CA PHE A 55 -8.47 17.45 15.93
C PHE A 55 -7.80 18.72 15.41
N ARG A 56 -6.64 18.57 14.76
CA ARG A 56 -5.95 19.70 14.12
C ARG A 56 -6.54 19.97 12.74
N SER A 57 -6.73 21.26 12.43
CA SER A 57 -7.11 21.71 11.09
C SER A 57 -5.87 21.97 10.22
N PRO A 58 -5.89 21.64 8.92
CA PRO A 58 -6.92 20.87 8.22
C PRO A 58 -6.81 19.36 8.52
N LEU A 59 -7.95 18.70 8.68
CA LEU A 59 -8.02 17.23 8.82
C LEU A 59 -8.37 16.59 7.47
N HIS A 60 -7.47 15.78 6.94
CA HIS A 60 -7.75 14.98 5.75
C HIS A 60 -8.40 13.66 6.14
N LEU A 61 -9.47 13.28 5.44
CA LEU A 61 -10.14 11.99 5.57
C LEU A 61 -10.15 11.33 4.20
N ALA A 62 -9.86 10.04 4.12
CA ALA A 62 -9.78 9.33 2.86
C ALA A 62 -10.43 7.95 2.94
N LEU A 63 -11.07 7.55 1.86
CA LEU A 63 -11.40 6.15 1.59
C LEU A 63 -10.22 5.54 0.84
N VAL A 64 -9.56 4.56 1.44
CA VAL A 64 -8.40 3.87 0.88
C VAL A 64 -8.79 2.46 0.46
N ALA A 65 -8.50 2.09 -0.78
CA ALA A 65 -8.56 0.70 -1.24
C ALA A 65 -7.21 0.04 -0.98
N LEU A 66 -7.19 -0.94 -0.08
CA LEU A 66 -5.99 -1.72 0.22
C LEU A 66 -5.74 -2.74 -0.89
N ASP A 67 -4.46 -3.04 -1.15
CA ASP A 67 -4.05 -4.02 -2.15
C ASP A 67 -4.59 -5.44 -1.81
N GLY A 68 -4.83 -5.71 -0.53
CA GLY A 68 -5.48 -6.94 -0.04
C GLY A 68 -7.01 -7.01 -0.31
N GLY A 69 -7.58 -6.02 -0.99
CA GLY A 69 -8.97 -6.03 -1.48
C GLY A 69 -10.00 -5.36 -0.54
N ALA A 70 -9.64 -5.07 0.71
CA ALA A 70 -10.49 -4.33 1.62
C ALA A 70 -10.48 -2.82 1.33
N ARG A 71 -11.48 -2.10 1.83
CA ARG A 71 -11.53 -0.63 1.82
C ARG A 71 -11.67 -0.10 3.24
N LEU A 72 -10.90 0.92 3.57
CA LEU A 72 -10.91 1.54 4.90
C LEU A 72 -11.14 3.04 4.82
N PHE A 73 -11.82 3.55 5.83
CA PHE A 73 -11.91 4.98 6.08
C PHE A 73 -10.76 5.38 7.01
N CYS A 74 -9.95 6.35 6.58
CA CYS A 74 -8.68 6.66 7.23
C CYS A 74 -8.51 8.16 7.47
N HIS A 75 -7.83 8.51 8.56
CA HIS A 75 -7.41 9.87 8.91
C HIS A 75 -6.02 10.17 8.36
N GLY A 76 -5.82 11.34 7.76
CA GLY A 76 -4.54 11.76 7.24
C GLY A 76 -3.67 12.36 8.34
N ALA A 77 -2.48 11.80 8.55
CA ALA A 77 -1.45 12.42 9.40
C ALA A 77 -0.62 13.40 8.54
N GLU A 78 -0.92 14.70 8.63
CA GLU A 78 -0.14 15.79 7.99
C GLU A 78 0.08 15.61 6.46
N THR A 79 -0.95 15.19 5.73
CA THR A 79 -0.84 14.81 4.31
C THR A 79 -1.02 16.00 3.36
N LYS A 80 0.07 16.68 3.01
CA LYS A 80 0.05 17.70 1.94
C LYS A 80 0.05 17.05 0.55
N GLY A 81 -0.84 17.53 -0.32
CA GLY A 81 -0.83 17.15 -1.75
C GLY A 81 -1.48 15.81 -2.07
N ILE A 82 -2.35 15.31 -1.19
CA ILE A 82 -3.17 14.13 -1.45
C ILE A 82 -4.06 14.33 -2.69
N ARG A 83 -4.13 13.29 -3.51
CA ARG A 83 -5.00 13.19 -4.69
C ARG A 83 -5.63 11.81 -4.73
N VAL A 84 -6.77 11.69 -5.41
CA VAL A 84 -7.28 10.38 -5.83
C VAL A 84 -6.19 9.68 -6.64
N GLY A 85 -5.99 8.39 -6.39
CA GLY A 85 -4.90 7.60 -6.97
C GLY A 85 -3.58 7.66 -6.19
N SER A 86 -3.51 8.45 -5.11
CA SER A 86 -2.28 8.50 -4.30
C SER A 86 -2.04 7.17 -3.59
N ARG A 87 -0.81 6.66 -3.73
CA ARG A 87 -0.35 5.48 -3.00
C ARG A 87 -0.04 5.86 -1.55
N VAL A 88 -0.59 5.12 -0.61
CA VAL A 88 -0.49 5.39 0.83
C VAL A 88 -0.19 4.11 1.61
N ALA A 89 0.42 4.30 2.79
CA ALA A 89 0.46 3.30 3.83
C ALA A 89 -0.66 3.58 4.83
N VAL A 90 -1.22 2.53 5.43
CA VAL A 90 -2.27 2.57 6.43
C VAL A 90 -1.77 1.85 7.68
N GLU A 91 -1.96 2.49 8.82
CA GLU A 91 -1.58 1.98 10.13
C GLU A 91 -2.79 2.09 11.06
N GLU A 92 -2.99 1.08 11.92
CA GLU A 92 -4.05 1.06 12.91
C GLU A 92 -3.52 1.53 14.27
N VAL A 93 -4.11 2.59 14.81
CA VAL A 93 -3.78 3.12 16.13
C VAL A 93 -5.05 3.11 16.98
N GLY A 94 -5.16 2.12 17.88
CA GLY A 94 -6.37 1.90 18.65
C GLY A 94 -7.51 1.41 17.76
N GLN A 95 -8.55 2.25 17.58
CA GLN A 95 -9.69 1.96 16.70
C GLN A 95 -9.75 2.91 15.49
N VAL A 96 -8.66 3.63 15.22
CA VAL A 96 -8.59 4.62 14.14
C VAL A 96 -7.51 4.21 13.16
N TYR A 97 -7.85 4.22 11.87
CA TYR A 97 -6.91 3.99 10.79
C TYR A 97 -6.32 5.30 10.33
N TYR A 98 -5.01 5.40 10.31
CA TYR A 98 -4.29 6.54 9.77
C TYR A 98 -3.67 6.19 8.43
N PHE A 99 -3.64 7.14 7.51
CA PHE A 99 -2.89 7.00 6.27
C PHE A 99 -1.78 8.05 6.19
N SER A 100 -0.67 7.65 5.58
CA SER A 100 0.48 8.50 5.31
C SER A 100 0.95 8.34 3.86
N HIS A 101 1.57 9.38 3.31
CA HIS A 101 2.19 9.28 1.99
C HIS A 101 3.35 8.29 2.05
N LEU A 102 3.39 7.37 1.07
CA LEU A 102 4.58 6.54 0.89
C LEU A 102 5.76 7.40 0.50
N GLY A 103 6.89 7.24 1.18
CA GLY A 103 8.15 7.88 0.80
C GLY A 103 8.59 7.45 -0.60
N VAL A 104 9.52 8.21 -1.21
CA VAL A 104 10.06 7.90 -2.55
C VAL A 104 10.64 6.47 -2.60
N LEU A 105 11.33 6.06 -1.53
CA LEU A 105 11.92 4.72 -1.39
C LEU A 105 10.86 3.62 -1.25
N ASP A 106 9.78 3.86 -0.51
CA ASP A 106 8.69 2.89 -0.37
C ASP A 106 7.93 2.71 -1.68
N ARG A 107 7.71 3.80 -2.43
CA ARG A 107 7.16 3.74 -3.78
C ARG A 107 8.06 2.96 -4.73
N ALA A 108 9.38 3.17 -4.67
CA ALA A 108 10.33 2.39 -5.45
C ALA A 108 10.21 0.90 -5.08
N ARG A 109 10.29 0.53 -3.79
CA ARG A 109 10.17 -0.86 -3.33
C ARG A 109 8.87 -1.53 -3.80
N LEU A 110 7.74 -0.83 -3.73
CA LEU A 110 6.46 -1.33 -4.24
C LEU A 110 6.49 -1.55 -5.75
N PHE A 111 7.13 -0.66 -6.51
CA PHE A 111 7.34 -0.82 -7.94
C PHE A 111 8.18 -2.07 -8.25
N TRP A 112 9.27 -2.30 -7.50
CA TRP A 112 10.11 -3.49 -7.65
C TRP A 112 9.39 -4.79 -7.25
N ARG A 113 8.51 -4.76 -6.23
CA ARG A 113 7.65 -5.92 -5.89
C ARG A 113 6.69 -6.28 -7.03
N ARG A 114 6.05 -5.30 -7.67
CA ARG A 114 5.17 -5.54 -8.84
C ARG A 114 5.95 -5.94 -10.10
N ALA A 115 7.15 -5.37 -10.30
CA ALA A 115 8.02 -5.70 -11.43
C ALA A 115 8.75 -7.03 -11.27
N GLY A 116 8.64 -7.70 -10.11
CA GLY A 116 9.25 -9.00 -9.83
C GLY A 116 8.86 -10.12 -10.79
N ASP A 117 7.75 -9.96 -11.54
CA ASP A 117 7.32 -10.89 -12.59
C ASP A 117 8.01 -10.64 -13.96
N ARG A 118 8.83 -9.58 -14.07
CA ARG A 118 9.67 -9.19 -15.22
C ARG A 118 11.15 -9.00 -14.85
N GLY A 119 11.55 -9.41 -13.65
CA GLY A 119 12.88 -9.15 -13.09
C GLY A 119 14.03 -9.91 -13.76
N GLU A 120 13.74 -11.06 -14.38
CA GLU A 120 14.76 -11.91 -14.99
C GLU A 120 15.46 -11.23 -16.18
N THR A 121 14.70 -10.48 -16.99
CA THR A 121 15.23 -9.82 -18.19
C THR A 121 16.15 -8.65 -17.83
N VAL A 122 15.82 -7.88 -16.80
CA VAL A 122 16.61 -6.70 -16.40
C VAL A 122 17.92 -7.11 -15.74
N ALA A 123 17.90 -8.16 -14.90
CA ALA A 123 19.12 -8.71 -14.29
C ALA A 123 20.10 -9.23 -15.36
N ALA A 124 19.60 -9.84 -16.44
CA ALA A 124 20.41 -10.29 -17.56
C ALA A 124 21.03 -9.13 -18.36
N ILE A 125 20.27 -8.03 -18.55
CA ILE A 125 20.76 -6.82 -19.23
C ILE A 125 21.86 -6.13 -18.41
N VAL A 126 21.70 -6.03 -17.09
CA VAL A 126 22.73 -5.44 -16.21
C VAL A 126 23.99 -6.31 -16.17
N LYS A 127 23.86 -7.63 -16.03
CA LYS A 127 25.01 -8.56 -16.05
C LYS A 127 25.77 -8.48 -17.39
N SER A 128 25.06 -8.37 -18.51
CA SER A 128 25.71 -8.26 -19.82
C SER A 128 26.39 -6.90 -20.06
N ALA A 129 25.83 -5.81 -19.53
CA ALA A 129 26.46 -4.49 -19.56
C ALA A 129 27.74 -4.44 -18.71
N VAL A 130 27.69 -4.95 -17.46
CA VAL A 130 28.86 -5.01 -16.56
C VAL A 130 29.96 -5.91 -17.15
N LYS A 131 29.61 -7.09 -17.70
CA LYS A 131 30.57 -7.98 -18.36
C LYS A 131 31.21 -7.35 -19.61
N ARG A 132 30.46 -6.54 -20.36
CA ARG A 132 30.96 -5.83 -21.55
C ARG A 132 31.90 -4.67 -21.18
N VAL A 133 31.65 -4.00 -20.06
CA VAL A 133 32.55 -2.98 -19.52
C VAL A 133 33.84 -3.61 -18.98
N TRP A 134 33.76 -4.75 -18.28
CA TRP A 134 34.93 -5.47 -17.76
C TRP A 134 35.82 -6.04 -18.86
N ARG A 135 35.25 -6.52 -19.99
CA ARG A 135 36.05 -6.98 -21.14
C ARG A 135 36.77 -5.86 -21.90
N ARG A 136 36.34 -4.60 -21.74
CA ARG A 136 36.90 -3.46 -22.48
C ARG A 136 38.01 -2.73 -21.70
N GLY A 137 38.19 -3.05 -20.42
CA GLY A 137 39.23 -2.46 -19.55
C GLY A 137 40.45 -3.35 -19.33
N GLY A 138 40.61 -4.46 -20.07
CA GLY A 138 41.69 -5.44 -19.87
C GLY A 138 42.72 -5.52 -21.00
N ASP A 139 42.88 -4.48 -21.81
CA ASP A 139 43.82 -4.48 -22.94
C ASP A 139 44.67 -3.19 -22.97
N GLN A 140 45.31 -2.89 -21.84
CA GLN A 140 46.48 -2.01 -21.74
C GLN A 140 47.43 -2.65 -20.75
N ASP A 141 48.33 -3.51 -21.25
CA ASP A 141 49.66 -3.77 -20.69
C ASP A 141 50.43 -4.68 -21.67
N THR A 142 51.01 -4.06 -22.71
CA THR A 142 52.33 -4.35 -23.31
C THR A 142 52.79 -3.15 -24.11
#